data_AF-A0A421DA61-F1
#
_entry.id   AF-A0A421DA61-F1
#
_cell.length_a   1.000
_cell.length_b   1.000
_cell.length_c   1.000
_cell.angle_alpha   90.00
_cell.angle_beta   90.00
_cell.angle_gamma   90.00
#
_symmetry.space_group_name_H-M   'P 1'
#
loop_
_entity.id
_entity.type
_entity.pdbx_description
1 polymer ?
#
loop_
_entity_poly.entity_id
_entity_poly.type
_entity_poly.pdbx_seq_one_letter_code
_entity_poly.pdbx_strand_id
1 'polypeptide(L)'
;MNAVDATEHYETSASDPAPSLLTIVLDTNPHAWALLEDSLPLSTAIANILVFVNAHLACNYANEVALVASHSQKATWLYPCEEQEQEQEQEQEQEQEQEQEQEQEQEQEQEQEQEQEQEQEQDQDLQRPR
;
A
#
# COMPACT_ATOMS: atom_id res chain seq x y z
N MET A 1 8.39 -39.48 4.83
CA MET A 1 7.89 -38.22 4.26
C MET A 1 8.92 -37.14 4.53
N ASN A 2 9.33 -36.43 3.48
CA ASN A 2 10.45 -35.49 3.49
C ASN A 2 10.20 -34.34 4.48
N ALA A 3 11.27 -33.99 5.21
CA ALA A 3 11.37 -32.73 5.91
C ALA A 3 11.29 -31.62 4.87
N VAL A 4 10.14 -30.92 4.85
CA VAL A 4 10.01 -29.63 4.17
C VAL A 4 10.79 -28.62 4.99
N ASP A 5 12.06 -28.53 4.64
CA ASP A 5 12.98 -27.49 5.08
C ASP A 5 12.45 -26.15 4.55
N ALA A 6 11.75 -25.41 5.41
CA ALA A 6 11.23 -24.07 5.12
C ALA A 6 12.34 -22.99 5.12
N THR A 7 13.54 -23.37 4.69
CA THR A 7 14.68 -22.47 4.47
C THR A 7 14.78 -22.10 2.99
N GLU A 8 13.67 -22.14 2.25
CA GLU A 8 13.58 -21.57 0.90
C GLU A 8 13.79 -20.06 1.00
N HIS A 9 15.07 -19.69 0.97
CA HIS A 9 15.60 -18.57 0.22
C HIS A 9 14.80 -17.27 0.39
N TYR A 10 15.11 -16.51 1.45
CA TYR A 10 15.24 -15.06 1.29
C TYR A 10 16.49 -14.80 0.43
N GLU A 11 16.55 -15.35 -0.77
CA GLU A 11 17.20 -14.63 -1.85
C GLU A 11 16.26 -13.48 -2.12
N THR A 12 16.48 -12.36 -1.43
CA THR A 12 16.32 -11.05 -2.07
C THR A 12 16.77 -11.28 -3.50
N SER A 13 15.84 -11.17 -4.45
CA SER A 13 16.13 -11.06 -5.87
C SER A 13 17.37 -10.19 -5.96
N ALA A 14 18.53 -10.79 -6.25
CA ALA A 14 19.82 -10.08 -6.12
C ALA A 14 19.93 -8.87 -7.09
N SER A 15 18.91 -8.68 -7.93
CA SER A 15 18.69 -7.53 -8.80
C SER A 15 17.94 -6.36 -8.16
N ASP A 16 17.22 -6.56 -7.04
CA ASP A 16 16.39 -5.52 -6.48
C ASP A 16 17.24 -4.56 -5.64
N PRO A 17 17.09 -3.24 -5.85
CA PRO A 17 17.89 -2.26 -5.15
C PRO A 17 17.56 -2.28 -3.65
N ALA A 18 18.60 -2.38 -2.81
CA ALA A 18 18.43 -2.47 -1.36
C ALA A 18 17.67 -1.25 -0.81
N PRO A 19 16.60 -1.46 -0.02
CA PRO A 19 15.79 -0.37 0.53
C PRO A 19 16.60 0.49 1.50
N SER A 20 16.26 1.77 1.58
CA SER A 20 16.86 2.73 2.52
C SER A 20 15.77 3.58 3.18
N LEU A 21 15.83 3.69 4.50
CA LEU A 21 14.95 4.56 5.27
C LEU A 21 15.68 5.86 5.65
N LEU A 22 15.13 7.00 5.21
CA LEU A 22 15.59 8.33 5.58
C LEU A 22 14.62 8.98 6.57
N THR A 23 15.06 9.16 7.82
CA THR A 23 14.30 9.88 8.84
C THR A 23 14.81 11.31 9.02
N ILE A 24 13.94 12.29 8.83
CA ILE A 24 14.24 13.71 8.99
C ILE A 24 13.53 14.23 10.23
N VAL A 25 14.30 14.77 11.18
CA VAL A 25 13.78 15.48 12.35
C VAL A 25 13.89 16.97 12.10
N LEU A 26 12.74 17.64 11.99
CA LEU A 26 12.64 19.07 11.73
C LEU A 26 12.36 19.81 13.03
N ASP A 27 13.29 20.66 13.47
CA ASP A 27 12.98 21.64 14.52
C ASP A 27 12.00 22.69 13.96
N THR A 28 10.89 22.91 14.67
CA THR A 28 9.83 23.86 14.33
C THR A 28 9.65 24.92 15.42
N ASN A 29 10.66 25.17 16.25
CA ASN A 29 10.64 26.22 17.26
C ASN A 29 10.44 27.61 16.62
N PRO A 30 9.30 28.29 16.86
CA PRO A 30 9.00 29.57 16.21
C PRO A 30 10.02 30.66 16.52
N HIS A 31 10.61 30.65 17.71
CA HIS A 31 11.61 31.65 18.10
C HIS A 31 12.91 31.48 17.33
N ALA A 32 13.34 30.24 17.08
CA ALA A 32 14.56 29.98 16.31
C ALA A 32 14.37 30.40 14.84
N TRP A 33 13.23 30.03 14.24
CA TRP A 33 12.93 30.39 12.86
C TRP A 33 12.71 31.89 12.65
N ALA A 34 12.14 32.60 13.63
CA ALA A 34 12.02 34.07 13.56
C ALA A 34 13.38 34.77 13.49
N LEU A 35 14.43 34.20 14.07
CA LEU A 35 15.80 34.74 13.96
C LEU A 35 16.44 34.47 12.60
N LEU A 36 15.93 33.49 11.85
CA LEU A 36 16.43 33.09 10.54
C LEU A 36 15.65 33.71 9.38
N GLU A 37 14.46 34.26 9.64
CA GLU A 37 13.49 34.71 8.63
C GLU A 37 14.09 35.57 7.51
N ASP A 38 14.98 36.51 7.84
CA ASP A 38 15.60 37.41 6.85
C ASP A 38 16.55 36.69 5.86
N SER A 39 17.05 35.51 6.24
CA SER A 39 18.05 34.75 5.47
C SER A 39 17.52 33.41 4.95
N LEU A 40 16.63 32.76 5.71
CA LEU A 40 16.07 31.46 5.42
C LEU A 40 14.69 31.34 6.09
N PRO A 41 13.63 31.84 5.43
CA PRO A 41 12.26 31.61 5.87
C PRO A 41 11.96 30.10 5.94
N LEU A 42 11.18 29.69 6.93
CA LEU A 42 10.82 28.28 7.12
C LEU A 42 10.21 27.67 5.85
N SER A 43 9.35 28.40 5.14
CA SER A 43 8.75 27.95 3.88
C SER A 43 9.79 27.58 2.80
N THR A 44 10.87 28.34 2.72
CA THR A 44 11.97 28.09 1.78
C THR A 44 12.77 26.86 2.21
N ALA A 45 13.02 26.71 3.51
CA ALA A 45 13.68 25.51 4.05
C ALA A 45 12.85 24.25 3.76
N ILE A 46 11.54 24.27 3.99
CA ILE A 46 10.64 23.16 3.69
C ILE A 46 10.65 22.81 2.19
N ALA A 47 10.57 23.81 1.31
CA ALA A 47 10.65 23.56 -0.14
C ALA A 47 11.94 22.85 -0.54
N ASN A 48 13.08 23.25 0.01
CA ASN A 48 14.37 22.60 -0.24
C ASN A 48 14.43 21.18 0.34
N ILE A 49 13.87 20.96 1.53
CA ILE A 49 13.76 19.62 2.13
C ILE A 49 12.91 18.71 1.26
N LEU A 50 11.80 19.20 0.70
CA LEU A 50 10.95 18.41 -0.20
C LEU A 50 11.68 18.03 -1.50
N VAL A 51 12.50 18.92 -2.06
CA VAL A 51 13.36 18.58 -3.20
C VAL A 51 14.35 17.47 -2.84
N PHE A 52 14.95 17.54 -1.66
CA PHE A 52 15.86 16.51 -1.16
C PHE A 52 15.17 15.16 -0.94
N VAL A 53 13.99 15.17 -0.32
CA VAL A 53 13.13 13.98 -0.11
C VAL A 53 12.76 13.35 -1.44
N ASN A 54 12.29 14.15 -2.41
CA ASN A 54 11.92 13.64 -3.73
C ASN A 54 13.13 13.06 -4.47
N ALA A 55 14.31 13.67 -4.33
CA ALA A 55 15.52 13.11 -4.90
C ALA A 55 15.88 11.76 -4.25
N HIS A 56 15.71 11.61 -2.93
CA HIS A 56 15.94 10.34 -2.23
C HIS A 56 15.00 9.24 -2.72
N LEU A 57 13.70 9.53 -2.83
CA LEU A 57 12.70 8.59 -3.34
C LEU A 57 12.94 8.23 -4.82
N ALA A 58 13.36 9.20 -5.63
CA ALA A 58 13.66 8.95 -7.05
C ALA A 58 14.92 8.08 -7.27
N CYS A 59 15.84 8.00 -6.30
CA CYS A 59 17.04 7.17 -6.41
C CYS A 59 16.73 5.67 -6.40
N ASN A 60 15.68 5.26 -5.67
CA ASN A 60 15.28 3.87 -5.55
C ASN A 60 13.81 3.83 -5.10
N TYR A 61 12.98 3.07 -5.82
CA TYR A 61 11.55 2.91 -5.51
C TYR A 61 11.30 2.25 -4.13
N ALA A 62 12.28 1.49 -3.62
CA ALA A 62 12.22 0.88 -2.30
C ALA A 62 12.75 1.80 -1.19
N ASN A 63 13.08 3.05 -1.50
CA ASN A 63 13.43 4.04 -0.48
C ASN A 63 12.17 4.57 0.20
N GLU A 64 12.28 4.73 1.52
CA GLU A 64 11.21 5.24 2.36
C GLU A 64 11.68 6.47 3.12
N VAL A 65 10.73 7.32 3.47
CA VAL A 65 10.99 8.56 4.21
C VAL A 65 10.07 8.66 5.40
N ALA A 66 10.60 9.25 6.48
CA ALA A 66 9.85 9.54 7.69
C ALA A 66 10.18 10.96 8.15
N LEU A 67 9.17 11.80 8.38
CA LEU A 67 9.37 13.17 8.85
C LEU A 67 8.72 13.36 10.22
N VAL A 68 9.50 13.86 11.17
CA VAL A 68 9.07 14.19 12.53
C VAL A 68 9.33 15.66 12.80
N ALA A 69 8.31 16.41 13.20
CA ALA A 69 8.47 17.75 13.74
C ALA A 69 8.84 17.67 15.22
N SER A 70 9.93 18.33 15.59
CA SER A 70 10.26 18.69 16.96
C SER A 70 9.77 20.11 17.21
N HIS A 71 8.62 20.26 17.85
CA HIS A 71 8.08 21.57 18.25
C HIS A 71 8.43 21.87 19.71
N SER A 72 8.33 23.12 20.14
CA SER A 72 8.79 23.54 21.47
C SER A 72 8.13 22.80 22.64
N GLN A 73 6.91 22.30 22.45
CA GLN A 73 6.10 21.64 23.49
C GLN A 73 5.85 20.16 23.23
N LYS A 74 6.05 19.69 21.99
CA LYS A 74 5.76 18.32 21.59
C LYS A 74 6.53 17.93 20.33
N ALA A 75 6.79 16.64 20.16
CA ALA A 75 7.12 16.08 18.86
C ALA A 75 5.84 15.55 18.19
N THR A 76 5.77 15.61 16.87
CA THR A 76 4.61 15.14 16.09
C THR A 76 5.09 14.60 14.74
N TRP A 77 4.48 13.51 14.30
CA TRP A 77 4.70 12.99 12.95
C TRP A 77 4.15 13.98 11.91
N LEU A 78 4.99 14.33 10.93
CA LEU A 78 4.55 15.03 9.73
C LEU A 78 4.28 14.04 8.60
N TYR A 79 5.03 12.93 8.57
CA TYR A 79 4.83 11.82 7.64
C TYR A 79 5.46 10.53 8.21
N PRO A 80 4.79 9.36 8.11
CA PRO A 80 3.40 9.19 7.67
C PRO A 80 2.42 9.85 8.65
N CYS A 81 1.26 10.29 8.16
CA CYS A 81 0.22 10.89 8.99
C CYS A 81 -0.79 9.81 9.38
N GLU A 82 -1.16 9.74 10.67
CA GLU A 82 -2.10 8.74 11.22
C GLU A 82 -3.45 8.72 10.49
N GLU A 83 -3.89 9.86 9.92
CA GLU A 83 -5.14 9.95 9.16
C GLU A 83 -5.06 9.23 7.80
N GLN A 84 -3.89 9.17 7.17
CA GLN A 84 -3.71 8.52 5.86
C GLN A 84 -3.70 6.99 5.97
N GLU A 85 -3.27 6.44 7.10
CA GLU A 85 -3.31 4.99 7.34
C GLU A 85 -4.77 4.49 7.37
N GLN A 86 -5.69 5.27 7.94
CA GLN A 86 -7.12 4.91 7.98
C GLN A 86 -7.79 4.96 6.60
N GLU A 87 -7.42 5.91 5.74
CA GLU A 87 -7.96 5.99 4.38
C GLU A 87 -7.46 4.84 3.51
N GLN A 88 -6.18 4.47 3.60
CA GLN A 88 -5.62 3.34 2.86
C GLN A 88 -6.21 1.99 3.29
N GLU A 89 -6.44 1.79 4.60
CA GLU A 89 -7.10 0.59 5.10
C GLU A 89 -8.54 0.48 4.57
N GLN A 90 -9.29 1.59 4.53
CA GLN A 90 -10.66 1.62 4.00
C GLN A 90 -10.73 1.35 2.50
N GLU A 91 -9.78 1.85 1.71
CA GLU A 91 -9.71 1.57 0.26
C GLU A 91 -9.39 0.09 0.00
N GLN A 92 -8.45 -0.51 0.75
CA GLN A 92 -8.12 -1.93 0.62
C GLN A 92 -9.27 -2.86 1.04
N GLU A 93 -10.02 -2.49 2.08
CA GLU A 93 -11.21 -3.25 2.49
C GLU A 93 -12.30 -3.20 1.40
N GLN A 94 -12.54 -2.02 0.79
CA GLN A 94 -13.51 -1.88 -0.31
C GLN A 94 -13.12 -2.67 -1.57
N GLU A 95 -11.83 -2.73 -1.91
CA GLU A 95 -11.35 -3.55 -3.03
C GLU A 95 -11.56 -5.05 -2.76
N GLN A 96 -11.25 -5.52 -1.54
CA GLN A 96 -11.47 -6.92 -1.16
C GLN A 96 -12.96 -7.31 -1.13
N GLU A 97 -13.84 -6.43 -0.68
CA GLU A 97 -15.29 -6.67 -0.73
C GLU A 97 -15.79 -6.80 -2.18
N GLN A 98 -15.32 -5.93 -3.08
CA GLN A 98 -15.68 -5.99 -4.51
C GLN A 98 -15.17 -7.26 -5.20
N GLU A 99 -13.97 -7.73 -4.87
CA GLU A 99 -13.44 -9.00 -5.40
C GLU A 99 -14.28 -10.20 -4.91
N GLN A 100 -14.66 -10.22 -3.62
CA GLN A 100 -15.52 -11.29 -3.08
C GLN A 100 -16.92 -11.30 -3.69
N GLU A 101 -17.51 -10.13 -3.95
CA GLU A 101 -18.81 -10.04 -4.63
C GLU A 101 -18.71 -10.57 -6.07
N GLN A 102 -17.65 -10.23 -6.81
CA GLN A 102 -17.44 -10.74 -8.17
C GLN A 102 -17.20 -12.25 -8.21
N GLU A 103 -16.47 -12.81 -7.25
CA GLU A 103 -16.30 -14.27 -7.14
C GLU A 103 -17.63 -14.97 -6.85
N GLN A 104 -18.45 -14.44 -5.94
CA GLN A 104 -19.77 -14.99 -5.64
C GLN A 104 -20.74 -14.92 -6.83
N GLU A 105 -20.70 -13.84 -7.62
CA GLU A 105 -21.50 -13.73 -8.84
C GLU A 105 -21.06 -14.77 -9.88
N GLN A 106 -19.75 -14.96 -10.08
CA GLN A 106 -19.22 -15.97 -11.00
C GLN A 106 -19.56 -17.40 -10.58
N GLU A 107 -19.52 -17.71 -9.28
CA GLU A 107 -19.93 -19.01 -8.77
C GLU A 107 -21.44 -19.27 -9.01
N GLN A 108 -22.29 -18.27 -8.77
CA GLN A 108 -23.72 -18.39 -9.03
C GLN A 108 -24.05 -18.56 -10.52
N GLU A 109 -23.33 -17.87 -11.42
CA GLU A 109 -23.48 -18.07 -12.86
C GLU A 109 -23.07 -19.48 -13.28
N GLN A 110 -21.95 -20.01 -12.77
CA GLN A 110 -21.52 -21.38 -13.06
C GLN A 110 -22.49 -22.44 -12.54
N GLU A 111 -23.07 -22.24 -11.35
CA GLU A 111 -24.09 -23.15 -10.82
C GLU A 111 -25.35 -23.15 -11.70
N GLN A 112 -25.82 -21.97 -12.13
CA GLN A 112 -26.98 -21.86 -13.03
C GLN A 112 -26.72 -22.51 -14.40
N GLU A 113 -25.51 -22.36 -14.96
CA GLU A 113 -25.14 -23.03 -16.21
C GLU A 113 -25.14 -24.56 -16.04
N GLN A 114 -24.57 -25.09 -14.95
CA GLN A 114 -24.59 -26.52 -14.67
C GLN A 114 -26.00 -27.07 -14.46
N GLU A 115 -26.89 -26.34 -13.79
CA GLU A 115 -28.29 -26.73 -13.64
C GLU A 115 -29.00 -26.78 -15.00
N GLN A 116 -28.81 -25.78 -15.87
CA GLN A 116 -29.38 -25.77 -17.21
C GLN A 116 -28.84 -26.91 -18.09
N GLU A 117 -27.55 -27.24 -17.99
CA GLU A 117 -26.98 -28.39 -18.71
C GLU A 117 -27.59 -29.71 -18.23
N GLN A 118 -27.75 -29.90 -16.91
CA GLN A 118 -28.39 -31.10 -16.37
C GLN A 118 -29.86 -31.24 -16.77
N GLU A 119 -30.61 -30.13 -16.83
CA GLU A 119 -32.00 -30.14 -17.32
C GLU A 119 -32.06 -30.53 -18.80
N GLN A 120 -31.17 -29.99 -19.64
CA GLN A 120 -31.09 -30.33 -21.06
C GLN A 120 -30.68 -31.79 -21.30
N GLU A 121 -29.78 -32.35 -20.49
CA GLU A 121 -29.41 -33.77 -20.56
C GLU A 121 -30.58 -34.69 -20.18
N GLN A 122 -31.31 -34.36 -19.10
CA GLN A 122 -32.50 -35.14 -18.70
C GLN A 122 -33.59 -35.14 -19.78
N ASP A 123 -33.88 -33.98 -20.39
CA ASP A 123 -34.86 -33.87 -21.45
C ASP A 123 -34.45 -34.66 -22.71
N GLN A 124 -33.15 -34.69 -23.06
CA GLN A 124 -32.65 -35.50 -24.17
C GLN A 124 -32.74 -36.99 -23.90
N ASP A 125 -32.47 -37.45 -22.68
CA ASP A 125 -32.57 -38.86 -22.31
C ASP A 125 -34.02 -39.36 -22.28
N LEU A 126 -34.99 -38.51 -21.91
CA LEU A 126 -36.42 -38.80 -22.03
C LEU A 126 -36.90 -38.97 -23.49
N GLN A 127 -36.20 -38.37 -24.45
CA GLN A 127 -36.54 -38.44 -25.88
C GLN A 127 -35.80 -39.55 -26.64
N ARG A 128 -34.89 -40.31 -26.00
CA ARG A 128 -34.21 -41.45 -26.65
C ARG A 128 -35.18 -42.61 -26.89
N PRO A 129 -35.36 -43.09 -28.14
CA PRO A 129 -36.20 -44.25 -28.42
C PRO A 129 -35.53 -45.53 -27.88
N ARG A 130 -36.34 -46.43 -27.29
CA ARG A 130 -35.91 -47.75 -26.79
C ARG A 130 -35.49 -48.72 -27.90
#